data_AF-A0AAU9K8S3-F1
#
_entry.id   AF-A0AAU9K8S3-F1
#
_cell.length_a   1.000
_cell.length_b   1.000
_cell.length_c   1.000
_cell.angle_alpha   90.00
_cell.angle_beta   90.00
_cell.angle_gamma   90.00
#
_symmetry.space_group_name_H-M   'P 1'
#
loop_
_entity.id
_entity.type
_entity.pdbx_description
1 polymer ?
#
loop_
_entity_poly.entity_id
_entity_poly.type
_entity_poly.pdbx_seq_one_letter_code
_entity_poly.pdbx_strand_id
1 'polypeptide(L)'
;MWNLVGANKICTDRNIAREHMLHLARLKKMKSTVNCNPPRTMSHLKVKAKKEQIKRDKEEIVEHDNKLLLKKMLEIDKKPSSVTPRCLGTPRNKSLNKVNRLNELSRIARENRKILKQIQLAKPSYSNHKLKKDYEYKQYLSHNLSENAGRVPRSVSFTSESFVTSSVSIEAPRPLSAVQQRSVETSLVRPMTADGRNRIAKSFL
;
A
#
# COMPACT_ATOMS: atom_id res chain seq x y z
N MET A 1 31.45 45.44 -9.44
CA MET A 1 31.93 45.81 -8.09
C MET A 1 32.25 44.51 -7.36
N TRP A 2 33.42 43.92 -7.56
CA TRP A 2 34.68 44.12 -6.80
C TRP A 2 34.51 43.83 -5.28
N ASN A 3 34.90 42.61 -4.90
CA ASN A 3 35.36 42.14 -3.58
C ASN A 3 34.80 42.83 -2.33
N LEU A 4 33.75 42.24 -1.72
CA LEU A 4 33.56 42.31 -0.27
C LEU A 4 34.06 41.02 0.37
N VAL A 5 35.38 40.86 0.42
CA VAL A 5 35.96 40.01 1.47
C VAL A 5 35.76 40.80 2.76
N GLY A 6 34.65 40.53 3.44
CA GLY A 6 34.41 41.11 4.76
C GLY A 6 35.58 40.71 5.65
N ALA A 7 36.19 41.69 6.34
CA ALA A 7 37.35 41.46 7.20
C ALA A 7 37.11 40.39 8.30
N ASN A 8 35.85 39.96 8.52
CA ASN A 8 35.45 38.93 9.47
C ASN A 8 34.34 38.02 8.88
N LYS A 9 34.49 36.69 9.04
CA LYS A 9 33.56 35.64 8.60
C LYS A 9 32.12 35.85 9.09
N ILE A 10 31.95 36.36 10.32
CA ILE A 10 30.62 36.61 10.88
C ILE A 10 29.88 37.68 10.06
N CYS A 11 30.61 38.70 9.60
CA CYS A 11 30.05 39.78 8.79
C CYS A 11 29.68 39.30 7.38
N THR A 12 30.48 38.39 6.80
CA THR A 12 30.17 37.80 5.48
C THR A 12 28.93 36.91 5.55
N ASP A 13 28.82 36.05 6.57
CA ASP A 13 27.66 35.16 6.76
C ASP A 13 26.37 35.97 6.95
N ARG A 14 26.42 37.06 7.73
CA ARG A 14 25.29 37.99 7.91
C ARG A 14 24.90 38.70 6.62
N ASN A 15 25.87 39.11 5.79
CA ASN A 15 25.60 39.73 4.50
C ASN A 15 24.93 38.74 3.54
N ILE A 16 25.45 37.51 3.44
CA ILE A 16 24.89 36.46 2.59
C ILE A 16 23.45 36.16 3.00
N ALA A 17 23.18 36.01 4.30
CA ALA A 17 21.83 35.79 4.82
C ALA A 17 20.89 36.96 4.45
N ARG A 18 21.36 38.21 4.57
CA ARG A 18 20.57 39.39 4.19
C ARG A 18 20.27 39.40 2.69
N GLU A 19 21.26 39.17 1.84
CA GLU A 19 21.07 39.12 0.38
C GLU A 19 20.13 38.00 -0.03
N HIS A 20 20.22 36.84 0.62
CA HIS A 20 19.30 35.73 0.41
C HIS A 20 17.87 36.12 0.81
N MET A 21 17.68 36.76 1.97
CA MET A 21 16.37 37.25 2.40
C MET A 21 15.80 38.30 1.43
N LEU A 22 16.62 39.23 0.96
CA LEU A 22 16.24 40.24 -0.02
C LEU A 22 15.85 39.60 -1.36
N HIS A 23 16.60 38.58 -1.80
CA HIS A 23 16.30 37.81 -3.00
C HIS A 23 14.95 37.10 -2.89
N LEU A 24 14.70 36.39 -1.78
CA LEU A 24 13.41 35.74 -1.53
C LEU A 24 12.25 36.76 -1.48
N ALA A 25 12.47 37.94 -0.89
CA ALA A 25 11.49 39.01 -0.87
C ALA A 25 11.19 39.56 -2.29
N ARG A 26 12.20 39.65 -3.16
CA ARG A 26 12.03 40.02 -4.58
C ARG A 26 11.27 38.94 -5.35
N LEU A 27 11.64 37.67 -5.18
CA LEU A 27 10.93 36.54 -5.80
C LEU A 27 9.45 36.51 -5.41
N LYS A 28 9.14 36.72 -4.13
CA LYS A 28 7.75 36.74 -3.63
C LYS A 28 6.93 37.90 -4.22
N LYS A 29 7.57 39.03 -4.54
CA LYS A 29 6.93 40.22 -5.13
C LYS A 29 6.87 40.17 -6.66
N MET A 30 7.62 39.27 -7.29
CA MET A 30 7.67 39.15 -8.74
C MET A 30 6.32 38.66 -9.27
N LYS A 31 5.71 39.43 -10.19
CA LYS A 31 4.46 39.06 -10.85
C LYS A 31 4.78 38.16 -12.05
N SER A 32 3.91 37.17 -12.33
CA SER A 32 4.02 36.39 -13.55
C SER A 32 3.65 37.25 -14.76
N THR A 33 4.48 37.19 -15.82
CA THR A 33 4.20 37.87 -17.10
C THR A 33 3.07 37.18 -17.87
N VAL A 34 2.86 35.90 -17.60
CA VAL A 34 1.81 35.08 -18.21
C VAL A 34 0.67 34.84 -17.23
N ASN A 35 -0.52 34.67 -17.77
CA ASN A 35 -1.69 34.27 -17.01
C ASN A 35 -1.56 32.80 -16.58
N CYS A 36 -1.35 32.57 -15.29
CA CYS A 36 -1.29 31.23 -14.70
C CYS A 36 -2.63 30.76 -14.12
N ASN A 37 -3.73 31.48 -14.36
CA ASN A 37 -5.04 31.06 -13.89
C ASN A 37 -5.48 29.77 -14.60
N PRO A 38 -6.19 28.88 -13.90
CA PRO A 38 -6.73 27.69 -14.52
C PRO A 38 -7.72 28.07 -15.63
N PRO A 39 -7.79 27.30 -16.73
CA PRO A 39 -8.76 27.55 -17.79
C PRO A 39 -10.19 27.40 -17.26
N ARG A 40 -11.15 28.09 -17.90
CA ARG A 40 -12.56 28.05 -17.53
C ARG A 40 -13.10 26.62 -17.64
N THR A 41 -13.49 26.03 -16.52
CA THR A 41 -14.15 24.71 -16.52
C THR A 41 -15.57 24.84 -17.03
N MET A 42 -15.96 24.00 -18.00
CA MET A 42 -17.33 23.94 -18.52
C MET A 42 -18.22 23.08 -17.62
N SER A 43 -19.49 23.46 -17.46
CA SER A 43 -20.47 22.75 -16.59
C SER A 43 -20.71 21.30 -17.03
N HIS A 44 -20.75 21.04 -18.34
CA HIS A 44 -20.95 19.70 -18.90
C HIS A 44 -19.80 18.72 -18.62
N LEU A 45 -18.61 19.22 -18.24
CA LEU A 45 -17.50 18.39 -17.79
C LEU A 45 -17.70 17.93 -16.33
N LYS A 46 -18.43 18.71 -15.53
CA LYS A 46 -18.74 18.40 -14.13
C LYS A 46 -19.95 17.47 -14.02
N VAL A 47 -20.97 17.70 -14.84
CA VAL A 47 -22.24 16.96 -14.78
C VAL A 47 -22.52 16.27 -16.11
N LYS A 48 -22.61 14.94 -16.08
CA LYS A 48 -22.98 14.12 -17.24
C LYS A 48 -24.50 13.97 -17.33
N ALA A 49 -25.20 15.08 -17.63
CA ALA A 49 -26.67 15.17 -17.59
C ALA A 49 -27.38 14.04 -18.36
N LYS A 50 -26.92 13.71 -19.58
CA LYS A 50 -27.51 12.64 -20.39
C LYS A 50 -27.34 11.24 -19.77
N LYS A 51 -26.22 10.99 -19.09
CA LYS A 51 -26.00 9.72 -18.37
C LYS A 51 -26.98 9.59 -17.20
N GLU A 52 -27.21 10.70 -16.50
CA GLU A 52 -28.13 10.76 -15.37
C GLU A 52 -29.59 10.59 -15.80
N GLN A 53 -29.97 11.21 -16.94
CA GLN A 53 -31.28 11.00 -17.56
C GLN A 53 -31.52 9.54 -17.91
N ILE A 54 -30.59 8.90 -18.64
CA ILE A 54 -30.71 7.48 -19.01
C ILE A 54 -30.82 6.58 -17.77
N LYS A 55 -30.15 6.95 -16.66
CA LYS A 55 -30.25 6.21 -15.40
C LYS A 55 -31.65 6.33 -14.80
N ARG A 56 -32.23 7.53 -14.78
CA ARG A 56 -33.61 7.77 -14.32
C ARG A 56 -34.61 7.01 -15.17
N ASP A 57 -34.52 7.09 -16.50
CA ASP A 57 -35.45 6.43 -17.41
C ASP A 57 -35.44 4.90 -17.19
N LYS A 58 -34.25 4.32 -16.98
CA LYS A 58 -34.11 2.89 -16.65
C LYS A 58 -34.70 2.54 -15.29
N GLU A 59 -34.48 3.38 -14.28
CA GLU A 59 -35.04 3.19 -12.94
C GLU A 59 -36.56 3.26 -12.97
N GLU A 60 -37.14 4.19 -13.72
CA GLU A 60 -38.59 4.33 -13.91
C GLU A 60 -39.21 3.09 -14.56
N ILE A 61 -38.58 2.54 -15.60
CA ILE A 61 -39.03 1.30 -16.26
C ILE A 61 -39.02 0.15 -15.24
N VAL A 62 -37.92 -0.03 -14.50
CA VAL A 62 -37.81 -1.11 -13.50
C VAL A 62 -38.85 -0.94 -12.40
N GLU A 63 -39.10 0.27 -11.93
CA GLU A 63 -40.12 0.55 -10.92
C GLU A 63 -41.54 0.27 -11.43
N HIS A 64 -41.83 0.64 -12.68
CA HIS A 64 -43.10 0.34 -13.31
C HIS A 64 -43.33 -1.17 -13.42
N ASP A 65 -42.33 -1.90 -13.91
CA ASP A 65 -42.39 -3.35 -14.05
C ASP A 65 -42.53 -4.05 -12.69
N ASN A 66 -41.84 -3.57 -11.66
CA ASN A 66 -41.99 -4.07 -10.29
C ASN A 66 -43.41 -3.85 -9.76
N LYS A 67 -44.01 -2.67 -9.99
CA LYS A 67 -45.40 -2.39 -9.60
C LYS A 67 -46.37 -3.32 -10.33
N LEU A 68 -46.17 -3.54 -11.63
CA LEU A 68 -46.98 -4.44 -12.44
C LEU A 68 -46.86 -5.89 -11.96
N LEU A 69 -45.63 -6.36 -11.71
CA LEU A 69 -45.35 -7.69 -11.18
C LEU A 69 -46.05 -7.90 -9.83
N LEU A 70 -45.90 -6.97 -8.89
CA LEU A 70 -46.55 -7.04 -7.58
C LEU A 70 -48.07 -7.10 -7.70
N LYS A 71 -48.66 -6.29 -8.59
CA LYS A 71 -50.10 -6.35 -8.88
C LYS A 71 -50.52 -7.73 -9.38
N LYS A 72 -49.74 -8.32 -10.30
CA LYS A 72 -50.02 -9.66 -10.86
C LYS A 72 -49.86 -10.76 -9.81
N MET A 73 -48.82 -10.70 -8.99
CA MET A 73 -48.63 -11.64 -7.88
C MET A 73 -49.79 -11.56 -6.88
N LEU A 74 -50.25 -10.34 -6.55
CA LEU A 74 -51.40 -10.14 -5.68
C LEU A 74 -52.69 -10.67 -6.30
N GLU A 75 -52.91 -10.47 -7.61
CA GLU A 75 -54.06 -11.04 -8.33
C GLU A 75 -54.07 -12.57 -8.28
N ILE A 76 -52.90 -13.21 -8.43
CA ILE A 76 -52.73 -14.66 -8.30
C ILE A 76 -53.00 -15.12 -6.86
N ASP A 77 -52.44 -14.42 -5.87
CA ASP A 77 -52.62 -14.75 -4.46
C ASP A 77 -54.08 -14.64 -4.00
N LYS A 78 -54.80 -13.63 -4.50
CA LYS A 78 -56.24 -13.43 -4.21
C LYS A 78 -57.14 -14.48 -4.87
N LYS A 79 -56.70 -15.10 -5.96
CA LYS A 79 -57.47 -16.12 -6.70
C LYS A 79 -56.73 -17.46 -6.70
N PRO A 80 -56.63 -18.15 -5.53
CA PRO A 80 -55.99 -19.46 -5.47
C PRO A 80 -56.75 -20.47 -6.33
N SER A 81 -56.10 -20.99 -7.38
CA SER A 81 -56.63 -22.09 -8.18
C SER A 81 -56.40 -23.43 -7.45
N SER A 82 -57.12 -24.48 -7.87
CA SER A 82 -56.91 -25.85 -7.35
C SER A 82 -55.46 -26.32 -7.42
N VAL A 83 -54.65 -25.72 -8.31
CA VAL A 83 -53.22 -26.04 -8.54
C VAL A 83 -52.26 -25.25 -7.64
N THR A 84 -52.75 -24.37 -6.76
CA THR A 84 -51.86 -23.58 -5.90
C THR A 84 -51.25 -24.42 -4.77
N PRO A 85 -49.96 -24.20 -4.42
CA PRO A 85 -49.25 -25.02 -3.42
C PRO A 85 -49.82 -24.94 -2.00
N ARG A 86 -50.67 -23.94 -1.69
CA ARG A 86 -51.44 -23.90 -0.44
C ARG A 86 -52.60 -24.90 -0.43
N CYS A 87 -53.15 -25.21 -1.60
CA CYS A 87 -54.28 -26.14 -1.80
C CYS A 87 -53.80 -27.57 -2.12
N LEU A 88 -52.67 -27.72 -2.81
CA LEU A 88 -51.97 -28.99 -2.91
C LEU A 88 -51.18 -29.23 -1.63
N GLY A 89 -51.74 -30.03 -0.71
CA GLY A 89 -51.00 -30.58 0.43
C GLY A 89 -49.63 -31.08 -0.04
N THR A 90 -48.56 -30.39 0.37
CA THR A 90 -47.24 -30.51 -0.26
C THR A 90 -46.65 -31.93 -0.15
N PRO A 91 -46.27 -32.60 -1.26
CA PRO A 91 -45.13 -33.48 -1.22
C PRO A 91 -43.88 -32.59 -1.18
N ARG A 92 -43.17 -32.64 -0.07
CA ARG A 92 -41.91 -31.92 0.17
C ARG A 92 -40.83 -32.51 -0.72
N ASN A 93 -40.87 -32.19 -2.02
CA ASN A 93 -39.92 -32.69 -3.00
C ASN A 93 -38.55 -32.09 -2.69
N LYS A 94 -37.76 -32.84 -1.91
CA LYS A 94 -36.35 -32.55 -1.62
C LYS A 94 -35.63 -32.52 -2.97
N SER A 95 -35.07 -31.37 -3.33
CA SER A 95 -34.20 -31.27 -4.52
C SER A 95 -33.18 -32.41 -4.49
N LEU A 96 -33.15 -33.24 -5.54
CA LEU A 96 -32.21 -34.36 -5.66
C LEU A 96 -30.74 -33.87 -5.57
N ASN A 97 -30.50 -32.59 -5.89
CA ASN A 97 -29.19 -31.94 -5.83
C ASN A 97 -28.81 -31.40 -4.45
N LYS A 98 -29.69 -31.53 -3.44
CA LYS A 98 -29.43 -31.01 -2.09
C LYS A 98 -28.19 -31.65 -1.46
N VAL A 99 -28.01 -32.96 -1.65
CA VAL A 99 -26.87 -33.71 -1.11
C VAL A 99 -25.58 -33.23 -1.74
N ASN A 100 -25.54 -33.11 -3.08
CA ASN A 100 -24.37 -32.62 -3.80
C ASN A 100 -24.00 -31.19 -3.38
N ARG A 101 -24.99 -30.31 -3.22
CA ARG A 101 -24.77 -28.94 -2.73
C ARG A 101 -24.19 -28.92 -1.32
N LEU A 102 -24.69 -29.76 -0.40
CA LEU A 102 -24.18 -29.85 0.97
C LEU A 102 -22.75 -30.43 1.01
N ASN A 103 -22.45 -31.41 0.17
CA ASN A 103 -21.12 -31.98 0.04
C ASN A 103 -20.11 -30.95 -0.46
N GLU A 104 -20.48 -30.17 -1.48
CA GLU A 104 -19.61 -29.12 -2.03
C GLU A 104 -19.38 -27.98 -1.03
N LEU A 105 -20.42 -27.54 -0.32
CA LEU A 105 -20.27 -26.58 0.78
C LEU A 105 -19.33 -27.09 1.88
N SER A 106 -19.43 -28.38 2.22
CA SER A 106 -18.55 -29.01 3.22
C SER A 106 -17.11 -29.10 2.72
N ARG A 107 -16.89 -29.36 1.43
CA ARG A 107 -15.57 -29.35 0.79
C ARG A 107 -14.94 -27.95 0.85
N ILE A 108 -15.67 -26.93 0.40
CA ILE A 108 -15.22 -25.52 0.41
C ILE A 108 -14.85 -25.09 1.83
N ALA A 109 -15.72 -25.38 2.81
CA ALA A 109 -15.47 -25.02 4.20
C ALA A 109 -14.19 -25.67 4.76
N ARG A 110 -13.92 -26.93 4.38
CA ARG A 110 -12.70 -27.64 4.78
C ARG A 110 -11.45 -27.04 4.13
N GLU A 111 -11.51 -26.70 2.85
CA GLU A 111 -10.40 -26.07 2.12
C GLU A 111 -10.08 -24.68 2.68
N ASN A 112 -11.10 -23.86 2.93
CA ASN A 112 -10.95 -22.54 3.55
C ASN A 112 -10.29 -22.63 4.93
N ARG A 113 -10.65 -23.62 5.76
CA ARG A 113 -9.99 -23.84 7.06
C ARG A 113 -8.52 -24.21 6.91
N LYS A 114 -8.14 -24.98 5.89
CA LYS A 114 -6.73 -25.32 5.63
C LYS A 114 -5.93 -24.09 5.20
N ILE A 115 -6.47 -23.29 4.28
CA ILE A 115 -5.83 -22.06 3.82
C ILE A 115 -5.67 -21.07 4.97
N LEU A 116 -6.70 -20.90 5.80
CA LEU A 116 -6.63 -20.01 6.97
C LEU A 116 -5.51 -20.44 7.93
N LYS A 117 -5.40 -21.74 8.23
CA LYS A 117 -4.31 -22.26 9.07
C LYS A 117 -2.94 -21.99 8.45
N GLN A 118 -2.80 -22.17 7.14
CA GLN A 118 -1.56 -21.86 6.41
C GLN A 118 -1.20 -20.38 6.54
N ILE A 119 -2.17 -19.47 6.33
CA ILE A 119 -1.96 -18.02 6.48
C ILE A 119 -1.55 -17.66 7.91
N GLN A 120 -2.21 -18.25 8.91
CA GLN A 120 -1.92 -17.97 10.32
C GLN A 120 -0.55 -18.50 10.77
N LEU A 121 -0.13 -19.65 10.25
CA LEU A 121 1.18 -20.25 10.56
C LEU A 121 2.31 -19.66 9.70
N ALA A 122 1.98 -19.03 8.56
CA ALA A 122 2.95 -18.41 7.69
C ALA A 122 3.68 -17.29 8.43
N LYS A 123 4.99 -17.45 8.60
CA LYS A 123 5.84 -16.42 9.18
C LYS A 123 6.06 -15.31 8.16
N PRO A 124 6.04 -14.03 8.57
CA PRO A 124 6.38 -12.94 7.68
C PRO A 124 7.84 -13.08 7.20
N SER A 125 8.07 -12.91 5.89
CA SER A 125 9.41 -12.98 5.29
C SER A 125 10.33 -11.86 5.77
N TYR A 126 9.75 -10.72 6.15
CA TYR A 126 10.46 -9.56 6.67
C TYR A 126 10.08 -9.27 8.12
N SER A 127 11.06 -8.89 8.93
CA SER A 127 10.84 -8.44 10.31
C SER A 127 10.44 -6.96 10.32
N ASN A 128 9.23 -6.66 10.78
CA ASN A 128 8.74 -5.28 10.95
C ASN A 128 9.69 -4.43 11.80
N HIS A 129 10.29 -5.03 12.84
CA HIS A 129 11.26 -4.35 13.71
C HIS A 129 12.53 -3.94 12.96
N LYS A 130 13.04 -4.83 12.10
CA LYS A 130 14.21 -4.54 11.27
C LYS A 130 13.90 -3.40 10.29
N LEU A 131 12.76 -3.47 9.60
CA LEU A 131 12.34 -2.44 8.65
C LEU A 131 12.20 -1.06 9.31
N LYS A 132 11.67 -1.01 10.55
CA LYS A 132 11.55 0.24 11.30
C LYS A 132 12.92 0.83 11.64
N LYS A 133 13.86 0.02 12.14
CA LYS A 133 15.23 0.47 12.42
C LYS A 133 15.94 0.95 11.16
N ASP A 134 15.82 0.22 10.06
CA ASP A 134 16.43 0.60 8.78
C ASP A 134 15.86 1.93 8.27
N TYR A 135 14.56 2.16 8.47
CA TYR A 135 13.91 3.43 8.13
C TYR A 135 14.42 4.59 8.98
N GLU A 136 14.48 4.42 10.30
CA GLU A 136 15.01 5.42 11.24
C GLU A 136 16.47 5.78 10.91
N TYR A 137 17.30 4.78 10.61
CA TYR A 137 18.69 4.99 10.20
C TYR A 137 18.82 5.75 8.88
N LYS A 138 18.01 5.40 7.87
CA LYS A 138 17.97 6.13 6.60
C LYS A 138 17.54 7.58 6.79
N GLN A 139 16.56 7.83 7.66
CA GLN A 139 16.09 9.17 7.97
C GLN A 139 17.17 10.01 8.65
N TYR A 140 17.88 9.42 9.62
CA TYR A 140 19.04 10.03 10.26
C TYR A 140 20.12 10.39 9.23
N LEU A 141 20.48 9.45 8.35
CA LEU A 141 21.49 9.69 7.31
C LEU A 141 21.03 10.77 6.33
N SER A 142 19.77 10.73 5.89
CA SER A 142 19.20 11.76 5.01
C SER A 142 19.25 13.14 5.63
N HIS A 143 18.93 13.26 6.92
CA HIS A 143 19.01 14.53 7.64
C HIS A 143 20.45 15.03 7.72
N ASN A 144 21.40 14.17 8.11
CA ASN A 144 22.81 14.56 8.16
C ASN A 144 23.39 14.93 6.79
N LEU A 145 22.96 14.24 5.74
CA LEU A 145 23.35 14.57 4.37
C LEU A 145 22.74 15.90 3.94
N SER A 146 21.48 16.20 4.28
CA SER A 146 20.88 17.50 3.96
C SER A 146 21.54 18.66 4.71
N GLU A 147 21.92 18.48 5.97
CA GLU A 147 22.65 19.51 6.74
C GLU A 147 24.05 19.78 6.15
N ASN A 148 24.68 18.77 5.54
CA ASN A 148 26.01 18.88 4.93
C ASN A 148 26.00 19.13 3.41
N ALA A 149 24.85 19.08 2.74
CA ALA A 149 24.72 19.21 1.28
C ALA A 149 25.16 20.60 0.75
N GLY A 150 25.27 21.60 1.62
CA GLY A 150 25.80 22.93 1.29
C GLY A 150 27.33 23.07 1.38
N ARG A 151 28.06 22.02 1.83
CA ARG A 151 29.53 22.04 2.01
C ARG A 151 30.30 21.39 0.86
N VAL A 152 29.66 21.13 -0.28
CA VAL A 152 30.39 20.77 -1.49
C VAL A 152 30.97 22.06 -2.08
N PRO A 153 32.30 22.22 -2.22
CA PRO A 153 32.85 23.38 -2.90
C PRO A 153 32.27 23.39 -4.32
N ARG A 154 31.48 24.43 -4.65
CA ARG A 154 30.82 24.57 -5.95
C ARG A 154 31.78 24.87 -7.10
N SER A 155 33.09 24.86 -6.84
CA SER A 155 34.15 24.84 -7.84
C SER A 155 35.40 24.22 -7.22
N VAL A 156 35.73 23.00 -7.60
CA VAL A 156 37.14 22.70 -7.84
C VAL A 156 37.40 23.15 -9.26
N SER A 157 38.00 24.33 -9.43
CA SER A 157 38.63 24.67 -10.70
C SER A 157 39.65 23.57 -10.97
N PHE A 158 39.35 22.73 -11.94
CA PHE A 158 40.23 21.65 -12.40
C PHE A 158 41.50 22.30 -12.97
N THR A 159 42.54 22.42 -12.17
CA THR A 159 43.90 22.67 -12.66
C THR A 159 44.59 21.32 -12.76
N SER A 160 45.03 20.98 -13.97
CA SER A 160 45.57 19.68 -14.36
C SER A 160 46.96 19.35 -13.77
N GLU A 161 47.44 20.08 -12.76
CA GLU A 161 48.85 20.04 -12.33
C GLU A 161 49.12 19.37 -10.99
N SER A 162 48.14 18.72 -10.35
CA SER A 162 48.36 18.06 -9.06
C SER A 162 47.96 16.58 -9.05
N PHE A 163 48.60 15.80 -9.92
CA PHE A 163 48.74 14.36 -9.70
C PHE A 163 50.15 14.05 -9.20
N VAL A 164 50.33 14.08 -7.87
CA VAL A 164 51.33 13.22 -7.25
C VAL A 164 50.61 11.92 -6.92
N THR A 165 50.84 10.90 -7.73
CA THR A 165 50.36 9.54 -7.50
C THR A 165 50.94 9.01 -6.20
N SER A 166 50.17 9.12 -5.11
CA SER A 166 50.35 8.26 -3.95
C SER A 166 49.59 6.97 -4.24
N SER A 167 50.27 5.98 -4.80
CA SER A 167 49.71 4.65 -5.01
C SER A 167 49.46 3.98 -3.66
N VAL A 168 48.24 4.14 -3.13
CA VAL A 168 47.74 3.27 -2.06
C VAL A 168 47.09 2.07 -2.74
N SER A 169 47.72 0.90 -2.61
CA SER A 169 47.20 -0.37 -3.09
C SER A 169 45.90 -0.69 -2.34
N ILE A 170 44.77 -0.52 -3.01
CA ILE A 170 43.49 -1.06 -2.55
C ILE A 170 43.42 -2.49 -3.07
N GLU A 171 43.64 -3.47 -2.19
CA GLU A 171 43.34 -4.87 -2.51
C GLU A 171 41.85 -5.00 -2.81
N ALA A 172 41.53 -5.59 -3.97
CA ALA A 172 40.16 -5.86 -4.37
C ALA A 172 39.49 -6.84 -3.38
N PRO A 173 38.21 -6.64 -3.00
CA PRO A 173 37.50 -7.61 -2.21
C PRO A 173 37.37 -8.94 -2.99
N ARG A 174 37.77 -10.04 -2.35
CA ARG A 174 37.78 -11.38 -2.95
C ARG A 174 36.36 -11.78 -3.41
N PRO A 175 36.22 -12.42 -4.58
CA PRO A 175 34.93 -12.89 -5.05
C PRO A 175 34.41 -13.99 -4.12
N LEU A 176 33.13 -13.91 -3.78
CA LEU A 176 32.41 -14.98 -3.07
C LEU A 176 32.42 -16.23 -3.95
N SER A 177 33.29 -17.18 -3.61
CA SER A 177 33.27 -18.51 -4.18
C SER A 177 31.96 -19.22 -3.85
N ALA A 178 31.49 -19.97 -4.84
CA ALA A 178 30.25 -20.73 -4.86
C ALA A 178 29.92 -21.41 -3.51
N VAL A 179 28.70 -21.16 -3.02
CA VAL A 179 28.08 -22.01 -2.00
C VAL A 179 27.84 -23.37 -2.64
N GLN A 180 28.74 -24.28 -2.32
CA GLN A 180 28.67 -25.72 -2.50
C GLN A 180 27.28 -26.23 -2.08
N GLN A 181 26.64 -26.97 -2.98
CA GLN A 181 25.48 -27.81 -2.69
C GLN A 181 25.79 -28.69 -1.48
N ARG A 182 25.01 -28.60 -0.40
CA ARG A 182 25.10 -29.57 0.69
C ARG A 182 24.06 -30.65 0.48
N SER A 183 24.60 -31.86 0.41
CA SER A 183 24.00 -33.15 0.15
C SER A 183 22.85 -33.50 1.09
N VAL A 184 21.90 -34.24 0.51
CA VAL A 184 20.89 -35.06 1.19
C VAL A 184 21.61 -36.22 1.86
N GLU A 185 21.50 -36.36 3.19
CA GLU A 185 21.72 -37.64 3.86
C GLU A 185 20.63 -37.90 4.91
N THR A 186 20.17 -39.14 4.84
CA THR A 186 19.08 -39.79 5.55
C THR A 186 19.50 -40.38 6.90
N SER A 187 18.52 -40.44 7.80
CA SER A 187 18.34 -41.37 8.93
C SER A 187 19.33 -41.36 10.11
N LEU A 188 18.80 -41.14 11.32
CA LEU A 188 18.60 -42.21 12.31
C LEU A 188 17.82 -41.72 13.55
N VAL A 189 17.06 -42.67 14.09
CA VAL A 189 16.08 -42.64 15.18
C VAL A 189 16.78 -42.56 16.55
N ARG A 190 16.33 -41.74 17.54
CA ARG A 190 15.63 -42.07 18.83
C ARG A 190 16.11 -41.12 19.96
N PRO A 191 15.56 -41.11 21.21
CA PRO A 191 14.20 -41.31 21.70
C PRO A 191 13.62 -40.06 22.42
N MET A 192 12.32 -40.12 22.70
CA MET A 192 11.61 -39.28 23.66
C MET A 192 12.20 -39.38 25.07
N THR A 193 12.27 -38.26 25.78
CA THR A 193 12.10 -38.23 27.23
C THR A 193 10.99 -37.24 27.57
N ALA A 194 10.04 -37.74 28.34
CA ALA A 194 8.95 -36.99 28.93
C ALA A 194 9.40 -36.35 30.26
N ASP A 195 8.56 -35.41 30.69
CA ASP A 195 8.42 -34.85 32.04
C ASP A 195 9.06 -33.49 32.34
N GLY A 196 8.15 -32.57 32.68
CA GLY A 196 8.43 -31.20 33.12
C GLY A 196 7.13 -30.44 33.35
N ARG A 197 6.25 -30.95 34.22
CA ARG A 197 5.06 -30.25 34.72
C ARG A 197 5.48 -28.97 35.45
N ASN A 198 4.84 -27.83 35.15
CA ASN A 198 4.46 -26.80 36.13
C ASN A 198 3.50 -25.79 35.45
N ARG A 199 2.21 -25.84 35.76
CA ARG A 199 1.49 -25.16 36.86
C ARG A 199 1.34 -23.64 36.67
N ILE A 200 0.16 -23.27 36.20
CA ILE A 200 -0.78 -22.28 36.77
C ILE A 200 -0.18 -21.02 37.39
N ALA A 201 -0.49 -19.86 36.79
CA ALA A 201 -0.87 -18.67 37.54
C ALA A 201 -2.00 -17.94 36.79
N LYS A 202 -3.19 -17.96 37.42
CA LYS A 202 -4.27 -17.00 37.17
C LYS A 202 -3.87 -15.70 37.87
N SER A 203 -3.95 -14.56 37.20
CA SER A 203 -4.02 -13.26 37.86
C SER A 203 -5.38 -12.64 37.54
N PHE A 204 -6.29 -12.77 38.51
CA PHE A 204 -7.39 -11.84 38.71
C PHE A 204 -6.81 -10.62 39.43
N LEU A 205 -6.97 -9.45 38.83
CA LEU A 205 -7.47 -8.20 39.41
C LEU A 205 -7.82 -7.28 38.23
#